data_AF-A0A7W1V5N8-F1
#
_entry.id   AF-A0A7W1V5N8-F1
#
_cell.length_a   1.000
_cell.length_b   1.000
_cell.length_c   1.000
_cell.angle_alpha   90.00
_cell.angle_beta   90.00
_cell.angle_gamma   90.00
#
_symmetry.space_group_name_H-M   'P 1'
#
loop_
_entity.id
_entity.type
_entity.pdbx_description
1 polymer ?
#
loop_
_entity_poly.entity_id
_entity_poly.type
_entity_poly.pdbx_seq_one_letter_code
_entity_poly.pdbx_strand_id
1 'polypeptide(L)'
;MAEAFLSWRRPALSTLIPANPPQLDGRITADFPLALNDGGAAVPFVLTGPQDVLQINPQAVVTRRPTPGSVNVEITHAPYAELAEADLPWRYSPRPNTPAGIQPWVVLIVGETGRELTVASGQVVAAGQLLDEHNLDMAAAWAHVHQIPGHSDIARILASRVVVDAAGTTVSALRQDTDYTVALVPAWLAGAKPTDPPERAWRATGNATKRLPCFDSWSFRTTAEDDDFKRIAERLNPLTAAEEAALAAVKVGLAALALGPVGPGRLTMGGA
;
A
#
# COMPACT_ATOMS: atom_id res chain seq x y z
N MET A 1 -2.56 23.53 7.17
CA MET A 1 -1.91 22.36 7.79
C MET A 1 -0.89 21.84 6.78
N ALA A 2 0.25 21.27 7.20
CA ALA A 2 1.22 20.65 6.29
C ALA A 2 0.87 19.17 6.06
N GLU A 3 1.36 18.60 4.98
CA GLU A 3 1.30 17.15 4.71
C GLU A 3 2.06 16.37 5.79
N ALA A 4 1.53 15.23 6.23
CA ALA A 4 2.14 14.42 7.28
C ALA A 4 2.07 12.92 6.95
N PHE A 5 3.11 12.20 7.36
CA PHE A 5 3.23 10.75 7.21
C PHE A 5 3.31 10.10 8.58
N LEU A 6 2.32 9.26 8.91
CA LEU A 6 2.30 8.51 10.17
C LEU A 6 2.62 7.05 9.89
N SER A 7 3.45 6.42 10.72
CA SER A 7 3.82 5.02 10.54
C SER A 7 2.62 4.06 10.64
N TRP A 8 1.56 4.43 11.37
CA TRP A 8 0.35 3.62 11.52
C TRP A 8 -0.80 4.44 12.11
N ARG A 9 -2.03 3.91 11.98
CA ARG A 9 -3.23 4.39 12.69
C ARG A 9 -4.14 3.23 13.03
N ARG A 10 -4.81 3.29 14.19
CA ARG A 10 -5.87 2.34 14.59
C ARG A 10 -7.11 3.08 15.09
N PRO A 11 -8.27 2.41 15.16
CA PRO A 11 -9.43 2.93 15.87
C PRO A 11 -9.09 3.31 17.32
N ALA A 12 -9.73 4.36 17.83
CA ALA A 12 -9.50 4.85 19.19
C ALA A 12 -9.74 3.76 20.27
N LEU A 13 -10.66 2.83 20.04
CA LEU A 13 -10.91 1.70 20.94
C LEU A 13 -9.66 0.85 21.23
N SER A 14 -8.70 0.81 20.28
CA SER A 14 -7.45 0.08 20.46
C SER A 14 -6.54 0.65 21.54
N THR A 15 -6.76 1.88 22.02
CA THR A 15 -6.00 2.47 23.13
C THR A 15 -6.34 1.84 24.48
N LEU A 16 -7.48 1.14 24.57
CA LEU A 16 -7.90 0.40 25.77
C LEU A 16 -7.23 -0.98 25.87
N ILE A 17 -6.50 -1.42 24.85
CA ILE A 17 -5.81 -2.71 24.85
C ILE A 17 -4.58 -2.62 25.75
N PRO A 18 -4.48 -3.41 26.84
CA PRO A 18 -3.30 -3.41 27.69
C PRO A 18 -2.11 -4.08 26.98
N ALA A 19 -0.90 -3.87 27.48
CA ALA A 19 0.33 -4.42 26.87
C ALA A 19 0.33 -5.96 26.76
N ASN A 20 -0.28 -6.64 27.72
CA ASN A 20 -0.47 -8.09 27.73
C ASN A 20 -1.98 -8.38 27.79
N PRO A 21 -2.70 -8.28 26.67
CA PRO A 21 -4.14 -8.43 26.69
C PRO A 21 -4.57 -9.87 26.93
N PRO A 22 -5.61 -10.10 27.75
CA PRO A 22 -6.25 -11.40 27.80
C PRO A 22 -6.80 -11.76 26.42
N GLN A 23 -6.92 -13.06 26.16
CA GLN A 23 -7.46 -13.57 24.92
C GLN A 23 -8.66 -14.46 25.16
N LEU A 24 -9.62 -14.36 24.24
CA LEU A 24 -10.77 -15.26 24.14
C LEU A 24 -10.80 -15.82 22.73
N ASP A 25 -10.66 -17.13 22.59
CA ASP A 25 -10.61 -17.83 21.30
C ASP A 25 -9.65 -17.17 20.29
N GLY A 26 -8.40 -16.96 20.72
CA GLY A 26 -7.35 -16.33 19.92
C GLY A 26 -7.53 -14.82 19.64
N ARG A 27 -8.60 -14.18 20.12
CA ARG A 27 -8.86 -12.75 19.93
C ARG A 27 -8.42 -11.93 21.12
N ILE A 28 -7.96 -10.70 20.87
CA ILE A 28 -7.66 -9.73 21.93
C ILE A 28 -8.96 -9.34 22.62
N THR A 29 -8.94 -9.36 23.95
CA THR A 29 -10.01 -8.81 24.78
C THR A 29 -9.50 -7.60 25.57
N ALA A 30 -10.40 -6.65 25.83
CA ALA A 30 -10.15 -5.47 26.63
C ALA A 30 -11.45 -5.02 27.32
N ASP A 31 -11.33 -4.10 28.27
CA ASP A 31 -12.46 -3.58 29.02
C ASP A 31 -12.78 -2.16 28.58
N PHE A 32 -14.06 -1.89 28.32
CA PHE A 32 -14.57 -0.55 28.06
C PHE A 32 -15.05 0.10 29.36
N PRO A 33 -14.39 1.17 29.84
CA PRO A 33 -14.82 1.85 31.05
C PRO A 33 -16.10 2.65 30.79
N LEU A 34 -17.13 2.40 31.58
CA LEU A 34 -18.40 3.12 31.57
C LEU A 34 -18.54 3.96 32.84
N ALA A 35 -18.89 5.23 32.66
CA ALA A 35 -19.41 6.06 33.72
C ALA A 35 -20.94 5.98 33.71
N LEU A 36 -21.52 5.53 34.82
CA LEU A 36 -22.95 5.48 35.07
C LEU A 36 -23.30 6.56 36.11
N ASN A 37 -24.58 6.95 36.17
CA ASN A 37 -25.02 7.99 37.11
C ASN A 37 -24.83 7.59 38.59
N ASP A 38 -24.75 6.29 38.87
CA ASP A 38 -24.61 5.68 40.19
C ASP A 38 -23.23 5.04 40.45
N GLY A 39 -22.27 5.16 39.52
CA GLY A 39 -20.92 4.62 39.70
C GLY A 39 -20.15 4.36 38.41
N GLY A 40 -19.09 3.55 38.49
CA GLY A 40 -18.31 3.09 37.35
C GLY A 40 -18.51 1.60 37.09
N ALA A 41 -18.53 1.21 35.81
CA ALA A 41 -18.54 -0.19 35.39
C ALA A 41 -17.49 -0.42 34.29
N ALA A 42 -17.09 -1.66 34.10
CA ALA A 42 -16.24 -2.09 32.99
C ALA A 42 -16.99 -3.16 32.20
N VAL A 43 -17.10 -2.99 30.88
CA VAL A 43 -17.73 -3.96 30.00
C VAL A 43 -16.67 -4.62 29.13
N PRO A 44 -16.47 -5.94 29.24
CA PRO A 44 -15.50 -6.62 28.41
C PRO A 44 -15.97 -6.63 26.95
N PHE A 45 -15.02 -6.46 26.04
CA PHE A 45 -15.27 -6.59 24.61
C PHE A 45 -14.14 -7.39 23.96
N VAL A 46 -14.48 -7.99 22.82
CA VAL A 46 -13.56 -8.75 21.99
C VAL A 46 -13.25 -7.93 20.75
N LEU A 47 -11.97 -7.75 20.42
CA LEU A 47 -11.57 -7.13 19.16
C LEU A 47 -11.63 -8.14 18.02
N THR A 48 -12.23 -7.71 16.92
CA THR A 48 -12.17 -8.41 15.63
C THR A 48 -10.72 -8.54 15.17
N GLY A 49 -10.29 -9.76 14.86
CA GLY A 49 -8.95 -10.08 14.37
C GLY A 49 -8.94 -10.48 12.88
N PRO A 50 -7.76 -10.83 12.34
CA PRO A 50 -7.61 -11.21 10.93
C PRO A 50 -8.45 -12.44 10.56
N GLN A 51 -8.64 -13.36 11.51
CA GLN A 51 -9.44 -14.57 11.33
C GLN A 51 -10.94 -14.30 11.13
N ASP A 52 -11.41 -13.11 11.49
CA ASP A 52 -12.82 -12.72 11.36
C ASP A 52 -13.12 -12.06 10.00
N VAL A 53 -12.09 -11.79 9.18
CA VAL A 53 -12.21 -11.09 7.91
C VAL A 53 -12.17 -12.08 6.75
N LEU A 54 -13.32 -12.30 6.10
CA LEU A 54 -13.41 -13.14 4.91
C LEU A 54 -12.95 -12.42 3.64
N GLN A 55 -13.35 -11.16 3.50
CA GLN A 55 -13.08 -10.27 2.37
C GLN A 55 -13.09 -8.82 2.87
N ILE A 56 -12.50 -7.91 2.09
CA ILE A 56 -12.68 -6.47 2.28
C ILE A 56 -13.62 -5.93 1.20
N ASN A 57 -14.24 -4.77 1.44
CA ASN A 57 -14.97 -4.08 0.39
C ASN A 57 -14.00 -3.73 -0.76
N PRO A 58 -14.26 -4.13 -2.03
CA PRO A 58 -13.38 -3.78 -3.15
C PRO A 58 -13.15 -2.28 -3.33
N GLN A 59 -14.12 -1.45 -2.91
CA GLN A 59 -14.01 0.01 -2.92
C GLN A 59 -13.10 0.57 -1.82
N ALA A 60 -12.67 -0.26 -0.86
CA ALA A 60 -11.68 0.15 0.12
C ALA A 60 -10.32 0.41 -0.53
N VAL A 61 -10.02 -0.19 -1.69
CA VAL A 61 -8.81 0.08 -2.49
C VAL A 61 -9.11 1.16 -3.52
N VAL A 62 -8.70 2.39 -3.23
CA VAL A 62 -9.02 3.59 -4.04
C VAL A 62 -8.00 3.86 -5.14
N THR A 63 -6.74 3.47 -4.93
CA THR A 63 -5.68 3.63 -5.93
C THR A 63 -4.88 2.35 -6.05
N ARG A 64 -4.50 2.01 -7.28
CA ARG A 64 -3.56 0.94 -7.62
C ARG A 64 -2.46 1.53 -8.49
N ARG A 65 -1.20 1.26 -8.13
CA ARG A 65 -0.03 1.63 -8.91
C ARG A 65 0.91 0.43 -9.03
N PRO A 66 1.34 0.07 -10.25
CA PRO A 66 0.93 0.62 -11.55
C PRO A 66 -0.58 0.48 -11.79
N THR A 67 -1.13 1.30 -12.70
CA THR A 67 -2.55 1.19 -13.05
C THR A 67 -2.80 -0.23 -13.58
N PRO A 68 -3.94 -0.88 -13.23
CA PRO A 68 -4.24 -2.22 -13.72
C PRO A 68 -4.14 -2.31 -15.25
N GLY A 69 -3.41 -3.30 -15.74
CA GLY A 69 -3.18 -3.52 -17.17
C GLY A 69 -2.15 -2.60 -17.81
N SER A 70 -1.46 -1.75 -17.04
CA SER A 70 -0.37 -0.93 -17.56
C SER A 70 0.76 -1.79 -18.14
N VAL A 71 1.32 -1.31 -19.25
CA VAL A 71 2.53 -1.85 -19.88
C VAL A 71 3.64 -0.81 -19.79
N ASN A 72 4.88 -1.23 -20.07
CA ASN A 72 6.07 -0.37 -20.03
C ASN A 72 6.28 0.32 -18.68
N VAL A 73 5.98 -0.37 -17.59
CA VAL A 73 6.20 0.14 -16.23
C VAL A 73 7.70 0.13 -15.92
N GLU A 74 8.21 1.24 -15.41
CA GLU A 74 9.58 1.33 -14.91
C GLU A 74 9.82 0.37 -13.73
N ILE A 75 10.91 -0.37 -13.77
CA ILE A 75 11.24 -1.35 -12.72
C ILE A 75 11.60 -0.70 -11.38
N THR A 76 11.99 0.58 -11.37
CA THR A 76 12.47 1.31 -10.18
C THR A 76 11.35 1.75 -9.24
N HIS A 77 10.10 1.73 -9.70
CA HIS A 77 8.94 2.09 -8.90
C HIS A 77 8.34 0.88 -8.19
N ALA A 78 8.25 0.93 -6.86
CA ALA A 78 7.58 -0.10 -6.08
C ALA A 78 6.05 -0.07 -6.33
N PRO A 79 5.42 -1.21 -6.65
CA PRO A 79 3.96 -1.29 -6.73
C PRO A 79 3.34 -0.95 -5.38
N TYR A 80 2.21 -0.23 -5.40
CA TYR A 80 1.48 0.14 -4.19
C TYR A 80 -0.02 0.22 -4.40
N ALA A 81 -0.76 0.13 -3.30
CA ALA A 81 -2.18 0.40 -3.22
C ALA A 81 -2.45 1.49 -2.19
N GLU A 82 -3.48 2.30 -2.43
CA GLU A 82 -4.01 3.23 -1.43
C GLU A 82 -5.38 2.76 -0.98
N LEU A 83 -5.61 2.85 0.33
CA LEU A 83 -6.85 2.46 0.98
C LEU A 83 -7.60 3.69 1.49
N ALA A 84 -8.92 3.72 1.26
CA ALA A 84 -9.81 4.82 1.64
C ALA A 84 -9.78 5.10 3.15
N GLU A 85 -9.72 4.04 3.95
CA GLU A 85 -9.73 4.14 5.40
C GLU A 85 -8.30 4.00 5.93
N ALA A 86 -7.75 5.10 6.46
CA ALA A 86 -6.36 5.20 6.90
C ALA A 86 -5.94 4.20 7.98
N ASP A 87 -6.86 3.68 8.78
CA ASP A 87 -6.57 2.68 9.80
C ASP A 87 -6.72 1.24 9.29
N LEU A 88 -7.25 1.02 8.08
CA LEU A 88 -7.55 -0.31 7.57
C LEU A 88 -6.35 -1.27 7.63
N PRO A 89 -5.10 -0.90 7.29
CA PRO A 89 -3.97 -1.84 7.37
C PRO A 89 -3.69 -2.36 8.79
N TRP A 90 -4.11 -1.66 9.84
CA TRP A 90 -3.82 -2.02 11.25
C TRP A 90 -5.07 -2.32 12.08
N ARG A 91 -6.26 -2.08 11.52
CA ARG A 91 -7.55 -2.22 12.21
C ARG A 91 -7.69 -3.58 12.90
N TYR A 92 -7.43 -4.65 12.14
CA TYR A 92 -7.58 -6.03 12.61
C TYR A 92 -6.25 -6.66 13.04
N SER A 93 -5.20 -5.88 13.30
CA SER A 93 -3.92 -6.44 13.73
C SER A 93 -4.06 -7.20 15.06
N PRO A 94 -3.59 -8.47 15.14
CA PRO A 94 -3.85 -9.37 16.26
C PRO A 94 -2.86 -9.17 17.43
N ARG A 95 -2.23 -7.99 17.51
CA ARG A 95 -1.23 -7.65 18.53
C ARG A 95 -1.58 -6.31 19.18
N PRO A 96 -1.24 -6.11 20.46
CA PRO A 96 -1.37 -4.82 21.12
C PRO A 96 -0.44 -3.78 20.46
N ASN A 97 -0.75 -2.51 20.67
CA ASN A 97 0.12 -1.42 20.23
C ASN A 97 1.42 -1.46 21.06
N THR A 98 2.57 -1.33 20.41
CA THR A 98 3.89 -1.31 21.09
C THR A 98 4.64 -0.02 20.79
N PRO A 99 5.65 0.37 21.60
CA PRO A 99 6.53 1.49 21.26
C PRO A 99 7.25 1.31 19.92
N ALA A 100 7.51 0.07 19.49
CA ALA A 100 8.09 -0.25 18.18
C ALA A 100 7.09 -0.13 17.02
N GLY A 101 5.84 0.23 17.30
CA GLY A 101 4.75 0.33 16.33
C GLY A 101 3.86 -0.90 16.31
N ILE A 102 3.07 -1.00 15.24
CA ILE A 102 2.18 -2.13 14.99
C ILE A 102 2.37 -2.67 13.58
N GLN A 103 2.39 -3.99 13.48
CA GLN A 103 2.45 -4.69 12.20
C GLN A 103 1.09 -4.63 11.51
N PRO A 104 1.02 -4.32 10.21
CA PRO A 104 -0.24 -4.36 9.50
C PRO A 104 -0.75 -5.80 9.41
N TRP A 105 -2.08 -5.96 9.34
CA TRP A 105 -2.72 -7.27 9.18
C TRP A 105 -2.85 -7.69 7.72
N VAL A 106 -2.67 -6.75 6.79
CA VAL A 106 -2.62 -6.95 5.33
C VAL A 106 -1.33 -6.40 4.75
N VAL A 107 -0.85 -7.03 3.69
CA VAL A 107 0.34 -6.62 2.95
C VAL A 107 0.11 -6.77 1.45
N LEU A 108 0.93 -6.07 0.67
CA LEU A 108 0.95 -6.18 -0.77
C LEU A 108 2.13 -7.07 -1.19
N ILE A 109 1.88 -8.07 -2.02
CA ILE A 109 2.91 -8.92 -2.62
C ILE A 109 2.89 -8.78 -4.13
N VAL A 110 4.05 -8.89 -4.79
CA VAL A 110 4.19 -8.78 -6.25
C VAL A 110 5.08 -9.88 -6.79
N GLY A 111 4.52 -10.73 -7.63
CA GLY A 111 5.20 -11.88 -8.23
C GLY A 111 5.00 -11.98 -9.72
N GLU A 112 5.89 -12.65 -10.41
CA GLU A 112 5.75 -12.98 -11.82
C GLU A 112 4.48 -13.78 -12.06
N THR A 113 3.68 -13.30 -13.01
CA THR A 113 2.36 -13.83 -13.32
C THR A 113 2.47 -15.29 -13.78
N GLY A 114 1.73 -16.18 -13.13
CA GLY A 114 1.67 -17.60 -13.48
C GLY A 114 2.90 -18.42 -13.09
N ARG A 115 4.03 -17.78 -12.75
CA ARG A 115 5.25 -18.45 -12.30
C ARG A 115 5.42 -18.40 -10.79
N GLU A 116 5.39 -17.19 -10.22
CA GLU A 116 5.58 -16.98 -8.79
C GLU A 116 4.26 -16.68 -8.08
N LEU A 117 3.31 -16.07 -8.80
CA LEU A 117 2.03 -15.67 -8.25
C LEU A 117 0.90 -15.97 -9.24
N THR A 118 -0.13 -16.68 -8.77
CA THR A 118 -1.36 -16.92 -9.52
C THR A 118 -2.56 -16.52 -8.67
N VAL A 119 -3.52 -15.82 -9.26
CA VAL A 119 -4.77 -15.44 -8.60
C VAL A 119 -5.93 -16.14 -9.29
N ALA A 120 -6.74 -16.86 -8.52
CA ALA A 120 -7.94 -17.53 -9.01
C ALA A 120 -8.99 -17.65 -7.90
N SER A 121 -10.25 -17.35 -8.23
CA SER A 121 -11.39 -17.58 -7.33
C SER A 121 -11.23 -16.97 -5.92
N GLY A 122 -10.72 -15.73 -5.83
CA GLY A 122 -10.52 -15.04 -4.54
C GLY A 122 -9.36 -15.60 -3.70
N GLN A 123 -8.47 -16.39 -4.32
CA GLN A 123 -7.30 -16.97 -3.68
C GLN A 123 -6.04 -16.64 -4.47
N VAL A 124 -4.95 -16.46 -3.76
CA VAL A 124 -3.59 -16.38 -4.28
C VAL A 124 -2.90 -17.71 -4.04
N VAL A 125 -2.16 -18.20 -5.03
CA VAL A 125 -1.13 -19.23 -4.87
C VAL A 125 0.21 -18.55 -5.13
N ALA A 126 1.05 -18.50 -4.09
CA ALA A 126 2.36 -17.86 -4.12
C ALA A 126 3.48 -18.90 -3.93
N ALA A 127 4.56 -18.77 -4.71
CA ALA A 127 5.78 -19.55 -4.51
C ALA A 127 6.46 -19.18 -3.18
N GLY A 128 7.09 -20.15 -2.52
CA GLY A 128 7.75 -19.90 -1.24
C GLY A 128 8.88 -18.86 -1.34
N GLN A 129 9.73 -18.98 -2.36
CA GLN A 129 10.82 -18.02 -2.59
C GLN A 129 10.31 -16.58 -2.72
N LEU A 130 9.17 -16.37 -3.41
CA LEU A 130 8.52 -15.06 -3.48
C LEU A 130 8.10 -14.55 -2.09
N LEU A 131 7.52 -15.42 -1.25
CA LEU A 131 7.10 -15.03 0.09
C LEU A 131 8.29 -14.69 1.00
N ASP A 132 9.44 -15.32 0.79
CA ASP A 132 10.67 -15.02 1.52
C ASP A 132 11.24 -13.64 1.14
N GLU A 133 11.09 -13.22 -0.12
CA GLU A 133 11.37 -11.84 -0.56
C GLU A 133 10.40 -10.82 0.08
N HIS A 134 9.18 -11.23 0.40
CA HIS A 134 8.17 -10.42 1.10
C HIS A 134 8.19 -10.62 2.62
N ASN A 135 9.29 -10.22 3.27
CA ASN A 135 9.48 -10.44 4.70
C ASN A 135 8.43 -9.72 5.59
N LEU A 136 7.56 -10.51 6.24
CA LEU A 136 6.51 -10.00 7.14
C LEU A 136 7.03 -9.37 8.45
N ASP A 137 8.27 -9.61 8.85
CA ASP A 137 8.86 -8.91 9.99
C ASP A 137 9.12 -7.43 9.65
N MET A 138 9.27 -7.12 8.36
CA MET A 138 9.45 -5.76 7.83
C MET A 138 8.16 -5.12 7.31
N ALA A 139 7.00 -5.78 7.43
CA ALA A 139 5.75 -5.29 6.86
C ALA A 139 5.36 -3.88 7.31
N ALA A 140 5.66 -3.51 8.56
CA ALA A 140 5.41 -2.16 9.07
C ALA A 140 6.20 -1.05 8.35
N ALA A 141 7.33 -1.35 7.70
CA ALA A 141 8.08 -0.37 6.92
C ALA A 141 7.44 -0.06 5.55
N TRP A 142 6.51 -0.92 5.10
CA TRP A 142 5.89 -0.86 3.78
C TRP A 142 4.44 -0.38 3.84
N ALA A 143 3.99 0.14 4.97
CA ALA A 143 2.68 0.73 5.13
C ALA A 143 2.76 2.04 5.93
N HIS A 144 2.01 3.06 5.53
CA HIS A 144 1.91 4.31 6.27
C HIS A 144 0.56 4.98 6.04
N VAL A 145 0.22 5.92 6.92
CA VAL A 145 -0.88 6.87 6.72
C VAL A 145 -0.33 8.13 6.07
N HIS A 146 -1.04 8.61 5.07
CA HIS A 146 -0.74 9.87 4.41
C HIS A 146 -1.89 10.85 4.69
N GLN A 147 -1.55 11.94 5.38
CA GLN A 147 -2.49 13.01 5.73
C GLN A 147 -2.27 14.20 4.81
N ILE A 148 -3.27 14.50 3.99
CA ILE A 148 -3.23 15.58 3.01
C ILE A 148 -4.22 16.67 3.43
N PRO A 149 -3.78 17.93 3.64
CA PRO A 149 -4.68 19.02 3.99
C PRO A 149 -5.82 19.19 2.97
N GLY A 150 -7.06 19.21 3.45
CA GLY A 150 -8.25 19.36 2.59
C GLY A 150 -8.76 18.07 1.96
N HIS A 151 -8.11 16.93 2.23
CA HIS A 151 -8.54 15.62 1.76
C HIS A 151 -8.73 14.65 2.94
N SER A 152 -9.38 13.51 2.69
CA SER A 152 -9.45 12.43 3.68
C SER A 152 -8.09 11.75 3.80
N ASP A 153 -7.70 11.40 5.02
CA ASP A 153 -6.50 10.59 5.28
C ASP A 153 -6.63 9.23 4.57
N ILE A 154 -5.56 8.78 3.93
CA ILE A 154 -5.48 7.47 3.29
C ILE A 154 -4.38 6.63 3.93
N ALA A 155 -4.46 5.32 3.76
CA ALA A 155 -3.32 4.45 3.98
C ALA A 155 -2.69 4.06 2.65
N ARG A 156 -1.36 3.97 2.60
CA ARG A 156 -0.63 3.44 1.44
C ARG A 156 0.14 2.20 1.86
N ILE A 157 -0.01 1.11 1.11
CA ILE A 157 0.73 -0.14 1.27
C ILE A 157 1.54 -0.39 0.02
N LEU A 158 2.84 -0.61 0.17
CA LEU A 158 3.79 -0.89 -0.90
C LEU A 158 4.16 -2.38 -0.90
N ALA A 159 4.45 -2.93 -2.08
CA ALA A 159 4.95 -4.29 -2.19
C ALA A 159 6.43 -4.35 -1.82
N SER A 160 6.78 -5.17 -0.85
CA SER A 160 8.11 -5.21 -0.23
C SER A 160 9.21 -5.94 -1.03
N ARG A 161 9.11 -5.94 -2.36
CA ARG A 161 10.03 -6.69 -3.24
C ARG A 161 11.25 -5.84 -3.61
N VAL A 162 12.29 -5.92 -2.79
CA VAL A 162 13.51 -5.12 -2.93
C VAL A 162 14.78 -5.93 -2.74
N VAL A 163 15.87 -5.46 -3.34
CA VAL A 163 17.23 -5.98 -3.18
C VAL A 163 18.17 -4.83 -2.80
N VAL A 164 19.30 -5.17 -2.19
CA VAL A 164 20.38 -4.22 -1.92
C VAL A 164 21.37 -4.30 -3.07
N ASP A 165 21.59 -3.18 -3.77
CA ASP A 165 22.55 -3.11 -4.87
C ASP A 165 24.01 -3.12 -4.38
N ALA A 166 24.96 -3.14 -5.32
CA ALA A 166 26.39 -3.13 -5.00
C ALA A 166 26.85 -1.88 -4.21
N ALA A 167 26.08 -0.78 -4.27
CA ALA A 167 26.34 0.45 -3.54
C ALA A 167 25.67 0.47 -2.14
N GLY A 168 24.99 -0.62 -1.74
CA GLY A 168 24.28 -0.69 -0.47
C GLY A 168 22.91 -0.02 -0.48
N THR A 169 22.39 0.36 -1.65
CA THR A 169 21.10 1.03 -1.81
C THR A 169 19.99 0.00 -1.98
N THR A 170 18.88 0.18 -1.27
CA THR A 170 17.69 -0.67 -1.46
C THR A 170 16.94 -0.23 -2.70
N VAL A 171 16.82 -1.11 -3.69
CA VAL A 171 16.14 -0.88 -4.96
C VAL A 171 15.08 -1.95 -5.21
N SER A 172 14.12 -1.63 -6.07
CA SER A 172 13.12 -2.61 -6.52
C SER A 172 13.78 -3.84 -7.15
N ALA A 173 13.27 -5.03 -6.84
CA ALA A 173 13.74 -6.29 -7.41
C ALA A 173 12.90 -6.76 -8.62
N LEU A 174 12.10 -5.86 -9.19
CA LEU A 174 11.37 -6.15 -10.43
C LEU A 174 12.34 -6.30 -11.62
N ARG A 175 12.01 -7.22 -12.50
CA ARG A 175 12.77 -7.53 -13.71
C ARG A 175 12.14 -6.84 -14.93
N GLN A 176 12.97 -6.50 -15.90
CA GLN A 176 12.53 -5.96 -17.19
C GLN A 176 11.72 -6.98 -17.97
N ASP A 177 10.89 -6.48 -18.89
CA ASP A 177 10.05 -7.25 -19.82
C ASP A 177 9.32 -8.43 -19.16
N THR A 178 8.73 -8.18 -18.00
CA THR A 178 8.14 -9.23 -17.16
C THR A 178 6.71 -8.86 -16.79
N ASP A 179 5.80 -9.83 -16.95
CA ASP A 179 4.41 -9.69 -16.52
C ASP A 179 4.30 -9.97 -15.03
N TYR A 180 3.87 -8.99 -14.26
CA TYR A 180 3.71 -9.06 -12.81
C TYR A 180 2.24 -9.05 -12.41
N THR A 181 1.93 -9.83 -11.37
CA THR A 181 0.67 -9.78 -10.64
C THR A 181 0.95 -9.25 -9.24
N VAL A 182 0.11 -8.32 -8.79
CA VAL A 182 0.10 -7.79 -7.44
C VAL A 182 -1.13 -8.32 -6.72
N ALA A 183 -0.98 -8.69 -5.45
CA ALA A 183 -2.10 -9.11 -4.62
C ALA A 183 -2.02 -8.50 -3.22
N LEU A 184 -3.17 -8.01 -2.74
CA LEU A 184 -3.39 -7.65 -1.35
C LEU A 184 -3.83 -8.90 -0.59
N VAL A 185 -3.03 -9.33 0.37
CA VAL A 185 -3.21 -10.58 1.11
C VAL A 185 -3.10 -10.33 2.62
N PRO A 186 -3.68 -11.20 3.47
CA PRO A 186 -3.46 -11.09 4.90
C PRO A 186 -2.01 -11.46 5.26
N ALA A 187 -1.41 -10.68 6.15
CA ALA A 187 -0.12 -10.97 6.80
C ALA A 187 -0.27 -11.90 8.01
N TRP A 188 -1.50 -12.22 8.40
CA TRP A 188 -1.81 -13.08 9.55
C TRP A 188 -2.95 -14.02 9.20
N LEU A 189 -2.85 -15.27 9.61
CA LEU A 189 -3.89 -16.28 9.44
C LEU A 189 -4.39 -16.74 10.81
N ALA A 190 -5.57 -17.35 10.83
CA ALA A 190 -6.06 -18.05 12.01
C ALA A 190 -5.01 -19.07 12.49
N GLY A 191 -4.90 -19.24 13.81
CA GLY A 191 -4.03 -20.26 14.39
C GLY A 191 -4.51 -21.67 14.04
N ALA A 192 -3.68 -22.67 14.38
CA ALA A 192 -3.95 -24.08 14.07
C ALA A 192 -5.29 -24.57 14.65
N LYS A 193 -5.67 -24.05 15.83
CA LYS A 193 -7.00 -24.24 16.43
C LYS A 193 -7.73 -22.90 16.55
N PRO A 194 -9.07 -22.89 16.61
CA PRO A 194 -9.85 -21.66 16.83
C PRO A 194 -9.46 -20.90 18.10
N THR A 195 -8.94 -21.60 19.12
CA THR A 195 -8.46 -21.01 20.38
C THR A 195 -7.08 -20.39 20.29
N ASP A 196 -6.31 -20.73 19.25
CA ASP A 196 -4.94 -20.28 19.11
C ASP A 196 -4.91 -18.85 18.53
N PRO A 197 -4.01 -17.98 19.01
CA PRO A 197 -3.88 -16.64 18.47
C PRO A 197 -3.46 -16.69 16.99
N PRO A 198 -3.84 -15.66 16.19
CA PRO A 198 -3.39 -15.55 14.83
C PRO A 198 -1.87 -15.58 14.70
N GLU A 199 -1.40 -16.36 13.73
CA GLU A 199 0.01 -16.47 13.39
C GLU A 199 0.33 -15.71 12.11
N ARG A 200 1.61 -15.44 11.89
CA ARG A 200 2.03 -14.81 10.63
C ARG A 200 1.63 -15.71 9.46
N ALA A 201 1.10 -15.09 8.41
CA ALA A 201 0.66 -15.79 7.22
C ALA A 201 1.81 -16.52 6.53
N TRP A 202 3.06 -16.15 6.74
CA TRP A 202 4.22 -16.98 6.44
C TRP A 202 5.41 -16.59 7.31
N ARG A 203 6.37 -17.50 7.38
CA ARG A 203 7.74 -17.34 7.86
C ARG A 203 8.60 -18.15 6.91
N ALA A 204 9.87 -17.77 6.70
CA ALA A 204 10.86 -18.44 5.85
C ALA A 204 10.36 -19.79 5.30
N THR A 205 9.74 -19.72 4.13
CA THR A 205 8.93 -20.79 3.51
C THR A 205 9.78 -21.70 2.63
N GLY A 206 10.98 -21.25 2.25
CA GLY A 206 11.85 -21.97 1.34
C GLY A 206 11.15 -22.21 0.01
N ASN A 207 11.01 -23.47 -0.40
CA ASN A 207 10.40 -23.81 -1.69
C ASN A 207 8.89 -24.15 -1.60
N ALA A 208 8.27 -24.09 -0.41
CA ALA A 208 6.88 -24.48 -0.25
C ALA A 208 5.92 -23.40 -0.77
N THR A 209 5.04 -23.74 -1.72
CA THR A 209 3.96 -22.85 -2.17
C THR A 209 2.93 -22.64 -1.07
N LYS A 210 2.34 -21.45 -0.98
CA LYS A 210 1.25 -21.14 -0.04
C LYS A 210 0.00 -20.64 -0.75
N ARG A 211 -1.16 -21.06 -0.25
CA ARG A 211 -2.46 -20.52 -0.65
C ARG A 211 -2.93 -19.50 0.39
N LEU A 212 -3.35 -18.32 -0.07
CA LEU A 212 -3.77 -17.20 0.77
C LEU A 212 -5.09 -16.61 0.25
N PRO A 213 -5.95 -16.05 1.13
CA PRO A 213 -7.04 -15.18 0.69
C PRO A 213 -6.51 -14.01 -0.15
N CYS A 214 -7.21 -13.70 -1.23
CA CYS A 214 -6.95 -12.52 -2.05
C CYS A 214 -8.03 -11.47 -1.75
N PHE A 215 -7.62 -10.30 -1.29
CA PHE A 215 -8.53 -9.18 -1.02
C PHE A 215 -8.64 -8.19 -2.17
N ASP A 216 -7.57 -8.06 -2.96
CA ASP A 216 -7.53 -7.31 -4.21
C ASP A 216 -6.36 -7.81 -5.06
N SER A 217 -6.44 -7.66 -6.38
CA SER A 217 -5.33 -7.99 -7.28
C SER A 217 -5.41 -7.24 -8.59
N TRP A 218 -4.25 -6.96 -9.18
CA TRP A 218 -4.14 -6.45 -10.55
C TRP A 218 -2.83 -6.90 -11.18
N SER A 219 -2.69 -6.73 -12.49
CA SER A 219 -1.48 -7.03 -13.23
C SER A 219 -0.92 -5.80 -13.94
N PHE A 220 0.36 -5.88 -14.28
CA PHE A 220 1.07 -4.92 -15.12
C PHE A 220 2.27 -5.59 -15.79
N ARG A 221 2.85 -4.96 -16.81
CA ARG A 221 4.08 -5.41 -17.48
C ARG A 221 5.17 -4.36 -17.36
N THR A 222 6.37 -4.78 -16.97
CA THR A 222 7.54 -3.90 -16.92
C THR A 222 8.10 -3.63 -18.30
N THR A 223 8.75 -2.48 -18.47
CA THR A 223 9.44 -2.13 -19.72
C THR A 223 10.63 -3.05 -19.98
N ALA A 224 10.96 -3.24 -21.26
CA ALA A 224 12.20 -3.88 -21.70
C ALA A 224 13.40 -2.90 -21.69
N GLU A 225 13.13 -1.60 -21.56
CA GLU A 225 14.15 -0.56 -21.58
C GLU A 225 14.84 -0.41 -20.21
N ASP A 226 16.11 0.00 -20.25
CA ASP A 226 16.93 0.29 -19.05
C ASP A 226 16.95 1.78 -18.68
N ASP A 227 16.20 2.61 -19.42
CA ASP A 227 16.01 4.02 -19.12
C ASP A 227 14.86 4.17 -18.12
N ASP A 228 15.16 4.77 -16.97
CA ASP A 228 14.19 5.24 -15.99
C ASP A 228 14.24 6.77 -15.91
N PHE A 229 13.29 7.39 -15.19
CA PHE A 229 13.29 8.84 -15.02
C PHE A 229 14.65 9.37 -14.53
N LYS A 230 15.31 8.68 -13.60
CA LYS A 230 16.59 9.10 -13.05
C LYS A 230 17.67 9.16 -14.14
N ARG A 231 17.82 8.12 -14.95
CA ARG A 231 18.79 8.08 -16.05
C ARG A 231 18.49 9.09 -17.13
N ILE A 232 17.21 9.29 -17.45
CA ILE A 232 16.79 10.34 -18.39
C ILE A 232 17.16 11.72 -17.81
N ALA A 233 16.90 11.96 -16.53
CA ALA A 233 17.24 13.20 -15.85
C ALA A 233 18.75 13.44 -15.79
N GLU A 234 19.56 12.40 -15.59
CA GLU A 234 21.02 12.47 -15.62
C GLU A 234 21.59 12.80 -17.01
N ARG A 235 20.83 12.54 -18.09
CA ARG A 235 21.19 12.90 -19.46
C ARG A 235 20.83 14.34 -19.83
N LEU A 236 20.05 15.04 -18.99
CA LEU A 236 19.69 16.44 -19.23
C LEU A 236 20.93 17.33 -19.06
N ASN A 237 21.25 18.10 -20.10
CA ASN A 237 22.28 19.12 -20.04
C ASN A 237 21.62 20.50 -19.93
N PRO A 238 22.22 21.45 -19.19
CA PRO A 238 21.84 22.85 -19.28
C PRO A 238 21.94 23.33 -20.73
N LEU A 239 21.04 24.24 -21.13
CA LEU A 239 21.14 24.88 -22.43
C LEU A 239 22.45 25.66 -22.50
N THR A 240 23.11 25.61 -23.66
CA THR A 240 24.20 26.53 -23.97
C THR A 240 23.64 27.93 -24.19
N ALA A 241 24.46 28.97 -24.01
CA ALA A 241 24.04 30.36 -24.25
C ALA A 241 23.53 30.58 -25.70
N ALA A 242 24.04 29.82 -26.67
CA ALA A 242 23.58 29.86 -28.05
C ALA A 242 22.18 29.22 -28.21
N GLU A 243 21.92 28.11 -27.52
CA GLU A 243 20.60 27.47 -27.51
C GLU A 243 19.56 28.30 -26.76
N GLU A 244 19.94 28.97 -25.66
CA GLU A 244 19.08 29.93 -24.95
C GLU A 244 18.71 31.11 -25.86
N ALA A 245 19.70 31.69 -26.57
CA ALA A 245 19.46 32.77 -27.51
C ALA A 245 18.58 32.33 -28.69
N ALA A 246 18.78 31.11 -29.20
CA ALA A 246 17.94 30.54 -30.24
C ALA A 246 16.50 30.30 -29.75
N LEU A 247 16.33 29.73 -28.55
CA LEU A 247 15.01 29.48 -27.96
C LEU A 247 14.27 30.79 -27.65
N ALA A 248 14.97 31.82 -27.19
CA ALA A 248 14.40 33.16 -26.98
C ALA A 248 13.99 33.84 -28.31
N ALA A 249 14.69 33.52 -29.41
CA ALA A 249 14.35 34.00 -30.74
C ALA A 249 13.16 33.24 -31.37
N VAL A 250 12.95 31.97 -30.98
CA VAL A 250 11.72 31.24 -31.31
C VAL A 250 10.60 31.79 -30.44
N LYS A 251 9.66 32.52 -31.05
CA LYS A 251 8.37 32.86 -30.41
C LYS A 251 7.52 31.60 -30.27
N VAL A 252 7.90 30.68 -29.39
CA VAL A 252 7.02 29.59 -28.96
C VAL A 252 5.90 30.28 -28.19
N GLY A 253 4.69 30.25 -28.75
CA GLY A 253 3.57 31.02 -28.22
C GLY A 253 3.21 30.57 -26.81
N LEU A 254 3.63 31.32 -25.80
CA LEU A 254 2.86 31.41 -24.57
C LEU A 254 1.54 32.08 -24.96
N ALA A 255 0.49 31.29 -25.18
CA ALA A 255 -0.85 31.85 -25.27
C ALA A 255 -1.15 32.54 -23.93
N ALA A 256 -1.18 33.87 -23.94
CA ALA A 256 -1.65 34.62 -22.79
C ALA A 256 -3.15 34.33 -22.61
N LEU A 257 -3.49 33.56 -21.58
CA LEU A 257 -4.87 33.39 -21.13
C LEU A 257 -5.30 34.70 -20.45
N ALA A 258 -5.97 35.56 -21.20
CA ALA A 258 -6.71 36.68 -20.61
C ALA A 258 -8.01 36.14 -20.02
N LEU A 259 -8.04 35.94 -18.70
CA LEU A 259 -9.30 35.73 -17.97
C LEU A 259 -10.05 37.06 -17.93
N GLY A 260 -10.91 37.28 -18.92
CA GLY A 260 -11.91 38.35 -18.87
C GLY A 260 -12.99 38.02 -17.83
N PRO A 261 -13.73 39.03 -17.31
CA PRO A 261 -14.88 38.76 -16.46
C PRO A 261 -15.86 37.85 -17.20
N VAL A 262 -16.32 36.79 -16.53
CA VAL A 262 -17.35 35.88 -17.07
C VAL A 262 -18.66 36.68 -17.18
N GLY A 263 -18.88 37.30 -18.33
CA GLY A 263 -20.20 37.79 -18.70
C GLY A 263 -21.15 36.62 -18.92
N PRO A 264 -22.48 36.80 -18.81
CA PRO A 264 -23.46 35.73 -18.96
C PRO A 264 -23.67 35.38 -20.45
N GLY A 265 -22.61 34.97 -21.15
CA GLY A 265 -22.58 34.85 -22.61
C GLY A 265 -21.88 33.58 -23.09
N ARG A 266 -22.71 32.69 -23.64
CA ARG A 266 -22.45 31.41 -24.32
C ARG A 266 -21.14 31.36 -25.14
N LEU A 267 -20.33 30.31 -24.93
CA LEU A 267 -19.19 29.94 -25.79
C LEU A 267 -19.68 29.37 -27.13
N THR A 268 -19.25 29.95 -28.25
CA THR A 268 -19.30 29.32 -29.59
C THR A 268 -17.87 29.08 -30.06
N MET A 269 -17.49 27.82 -30.28
CA MET A 269 -16.23 27.47 -30.94
C MET A 269 -16.41 27.52 -32.45
N GLY A 270 -15.65 28.38 -33.13
CA GLY A 270 -15.49 28.36 -34.59
C GLY A 270 -14.18 27.66 -34.93
N GLY A 271 -14.28 26.48 -35.55
CA GLY A 271 -13.16 25.83 -36.23
C GLY A 271 -13.09 26.29 -37.69
N ALA A 272 -11.87 26.44 -38.20
CA ALA A 272 -11.59 26.25 -39.61
C ALA A 272 -11.24 24.78 -39.85
#